data_AF-A0A851IGV7-F1
#
_entry.id   AF-A0A851IGV7-F1
#
_cell.length_a   1.000
_cell.length_b   1.000
_cell.length_c   1.000
_cell.angle_alpha   90.00
_cell.angle_beta   90.00
_cell.angle_gamma   90.00
#
_symmetry.space_group_name_H-M   'P 1'
#
loop_
_entity.id
_entity.type
_entity.pdbx_description
1 polymer ?
#
loop_
_entity_poly.entity_id
_entity_poly.type
_entity_poly.pdbx_seq_one_letter_code
_entity_poly.pdbx_strand_id
1 'polypeptide(L)'
;MLKDEQVEILTSIKDYTANVIDMMPYVVNAYRMADIAKISEYSLPLIEGFEWLNEAISLTNQFHDISMFEIKEVFEELMDSMQYKDYVLTADLFEFEILPKFEEWNKKISDLLEIN
;
A
#
# COMPACT_ATOMS: atom_id res chain seq x y z
N MET A 1 -19.73 11.39 -14.39
CA MET A 1 -19.97 9.94 -14.42
C MET A 1 -18.81 9.25 -15.09
N LEU A 2 -18.11 8.44 -14.30
CA LEU A 2 -17.14 7.46 -14.72
C LEU A 2 -17.84 6.39 -15.58
N LYS A 3 -17.07 5.79 -16.48
CA LYS A 3 -17.47 4.62 -17.27
C LYS A 3 -17.29 3.34 -16.44
N ASP A 4 -17.98 2.28 -16.81
CA ASP A 4 -17.92 0.98 -16.10
C ASP A 4 -16.48 0.48 -15.90
N GLU A 5 -15.65 0.52 -16.94
CA GLU A 5 -14.23 0.13 -16.88
C GLU A 5 -13.42 0.97 -15.87
N GLN A 6 -13.77 2.24 -15.69
CA GLN A 6 -13.09 3.13 -14.74
C GLN A 6 -13.53 2.82 -13.31
N VAL A 7 -14.82 2.56 -13.11
CA VAL A 7 -15.36 2.11 -11.82
C VAL A 7 -14.73 0.79 -11.40
N GLU A 8 -14.52 -0.14 -12.35
CA GLU A 8 -13.89 -1.43 -12.09
C GLU A 8 -12.44 -1.30 -11.61
N ILE A 9 -11.61 -0.50 -12.28
CA ILE A 9 -10.22 -0.26 -11.87
C ILE A 9 -10.16 0.44 -10.51
N LEU A 10 -10.97 1.49 -10.30
CA LEU A 10 -11.02 2.21 -9.02
C LEU A 10 -11.51 1.30 -7.88
N THR A 11 -12.49 0.44 -8.14
CA THR A 11 -12.95 -0.55 -7.16
C THR A 11 -11.84 -1.53 -6.82
N SER A 12 -11.07 -1.97 -7.81
CA SER A 12 -9.93 -2.86 -7.59
C SER A 12 -8.84 -2.19 -6.74
N ILE A 13 -8.55 -0.91 -6.98
CA ILE A 13 -7.61 -0.12 -6.15
C ILE A 13 -8.12 -0.03 -4.71
N LYS A 14 -9.42 0.27 -4.53
CA LYS A 14 -10.06 0.33 -3.21
C LYS A 14 -9.94 -1.02 -2.49
N ASP A 15 -10.27 -2.11 -3.16
CA ASP A 15 -10.25 -3.45 -2.54
C ASP A 15 -8.81 -3.89 -2.21
N TYR A 16 -7.85 -3.61 -3.08
CA TYR A 16 -6.43 -3.88 -2.81
C TYR A 16 -5.91 -3.08 -1.61
N THR A 17 -6.15 -1.76 -1.60
CA THR A 17 -5.70 -0.90 -0.49
C THR A 17 -6.36 -1.30 0.83
N ALA A 18 -7.63 -1.70 0.83
CA ALA A 18 -8.31 -2.25 2.00
C ALA A 18 -7.64 -3.55 2.50
N ASN A 19 -7.30 -4.47 1.60
CA ASN A 19 -6.59 -5.70 1.98
C ASN A 19 -5.21 -5.41 2.57
N VAL A 20 -4.47 -4.43 2.04
CA VAL A 20 -3.17 -4.02 2.60
C VAL A 20 -3.35 -3.45 4.01
N ILE A 21 -4.34 -2.59 4.22
CA ILE A 21 -4.68 -2.02 5.53
C ILE A 21 -4.98 -3.14 6.54
N ASP A 22 -5.84 -4.09 6.17
CA ASP A 22 -6.23 -5.22 7.03
C ASP A 22 -5.05 -6.16 7.35
N MET A 23 -4.12 -6.34 6.42
CA MET A 23 -2.95 -7.19 6.60
C MET A 23 -1.82 -6.50 7.40
N MET A 24 -1.76 -5.17 7.40
CA MET A 24 -0.62 -4.43 7.95
C MET A 24 -0.28 -4.76 9.40
N PRO A 25 -1.25 -4.92 10.34
CA PRO A 25 -0.92 -5.29 11.72
C PRO A 25 -0.15 -6.62 11.83
N TYR A 26 -0.43 -7.57 10.93
CA TYR A 26 0.28 -8.86 10.91
C TYR A 26 1.70 -8.72 10.36
N VAL A 27 1.89 -7.88 9.33
CA VAL A 27 3.21 -7.55 8.77
C VAL A 27 4.07 -6.87 9.83
N VAL A 28 3.55 -5.80 10.45
CA VAL A 28 4.23 -5.07 11.54
C VAL A 28 4.61 -6.04 12.66
N ASN A 29 3.67 -6.86 13.14
CA ASN A 29 3.95 -7.81 14.22
C ASN A 29 5.02 -8.85 13.83
N ALA A 30 5.05 -9.33 12.58
CA ALA A 30 6.09 -10.24 12.11
C ALA A 30 7.49 -9.62 12.21
N TYR A 31 7.64 -8.34 11.81
CA TYR A 31 8.90 -7.60 11.98
C TYR A 31 9.24 -7.35 13.45
N ARG A 32 8.29 -6.89 14.26
CA ARG A 32 8.52 -6.66 15.71
C ARG A 32 9.00 -7.92 16.42
N MET A 33 8.49 -9.09 16.04
CA MET A 33 8.88 -10.39 16.61
C MET A 33 10.10 -11.02 15.93
N ALA A 34 10.64 -10.40 14.88
CA ALA A 34 11.66 -10.98 14.01
C ALA A 34 11.28 -12.39 13.51
N ASP A 35 9.98 -12.62 13.23
CA ASP A 35 9.46 -13.88 12.73
C ASP A 35 9.79 -14.02 11.24
N ILE A 36 10.97 -14.55 10.96
CA ILE A 36 11.53 -14.67 9.60
C ILE A 36 10.61 -15.45 8.65
N ALA A 37 9.90 -16.46 9.16
CA ALA A 37 8.98 -17.25 8.34
C ALA A 37 7.83 -16.38 7.83
N LYS A 38 7.21 -15.59 8.72
CA LYS A 38 6.14 -14.66 8.36
C LYS A 38 6.62 -13.46 7.55
N ILE A 39 7.79 -12.92 7.86
CA ILE A 39 8.40 -11.86 7.04
C ILE A 39 8.58 -12.36 5.60
N SER A 40 9.08 -13.58 5.41
CA SER A 40 9.21 -14.20 4.08
C SER A 40 7.86 -14.46 3.41
N GLU A 41 6.83 -14.81 4.18
CA GLU A 41 5.47 -15.03 3.67
C GLU A 41 4.84 -13.74 3.15
N TYR A 42 5.04 -12.61 3.85
CA TYR A 42 4.39 -11.33 3.52
C TYR A 42 5.16 -10.47 2.51
N SER A 43 6.48 -10.57 2.46
CA SER A 43 7.33 -9.67 1.67
C SER A 43 7.12 -9.76 0.16
N LEU A 44 6.99 -10.97 -0.40
CA LEU A 44 6.83 -11.14 -1.85
C LEU A 44 5.47 -10.61 -2.36
N PRO A 45 4.31 -10.98 -1.76
CA PRO A 45 3.01 -10.45 -2.19
C PRO A 45 2.90 -8.92 -2.08
N LEU A 46 3.58 -8.34 -1.09
CA LEU A 46 3.53 -6.90 -0.83
C LEU A 46 4.26 -6.12 -1.94
N ILE A 47 5.45 -6.60 -2.37
CA ILE A 47 6.21 -6.00 -3.48
C ILE A 47 5.44 -6.10 -4.80
N GLU A 48 4.93 -7.29 -5.14
CA GLU A 48 4.15 -7.50 -6.37
C GLU A 48 2.89 -6.62 -6.40
N GLY A 49 2.22 -6.48 -5.27
CA GLY A 49 1.03 -5.64 -5.15
C GLY A 49 1.33 -4.14 -5.33
N PHE A 50 2.51 -3.66 -4.94
CA PHE A 50 2.89 -2.26 -5.13
C PHE A 50 3.19 -1.90 -6.57
N GLU A 51 3.80 -2.81 -7.33
CA GLU A 51 4.00 -2.62 -8.78
C GLU A 51 2.63 -2.48 -9.49
N TRP A 52 1.70 -3.38 -9.18
CA TRP A 52 0.34 -3.33 -9.70
C TRP A 52 -0.38 -2.03 -9.28
N LEU A 53 -0.27 -1.63 -8.02
CA LEU A 53 -0.93 -0.43 -7.51
C LEU A 53 -0.44 0.82 -8.24
N ASN A 54 0.86 0.92 -8.51
CA ASN A 54 1.45 2.03 -9.25
C ASN A 54 0.88 2.14 -10.68
N GLU A 55 0.71 1.01 -11.37
CA GLU A 55 0.08 0.98 -12.69
C GLU A 55 -1.40 1.39 -12.61
N ALA A 56 -2.16 0.84 -11.67
CA ALA A 56 -3.57 1.12 -11.50
C ALA A 56 -3.83 2.61 -11.16
N ILE A 57 -3.05 3.19 -10.25
CA ILE A 57 -3.07 4.64 -9.93
C ILE A 57 -2.74 5.46 -11.18
N SER A 58 -1.74 5.06 -11.96
CA SER A 58 -1.35 5.78 -13.19
C SER A 58 -2.46 5.78 -14.25
N LEU A 59 -3.21 4.68 -14.38
CA LEU A 59 -4.36 4.57 -15.30
C LEU A 59 -5.57 5.42 -14.86
N THR A 60 -5.65 5.79 -13.58
CA THR A 60 -6.80 6.47 -12.98
C THR A 60 -6.51 7.88 -12.46
N ASN A 61 -5.27 8.36 -12.64
CA ASN A 61 -4.77 9.67 -12.16
C ASN A 61 -5.53 10.92 -12.66
N GLN A 62 -6.35 10.81 -13.69
CA GLN A 62 -7.21 11.90 -14.14
C GLN A 62 -8.45 12.11 -13.24
N PHE A 63 -8.70 11.20 -12.28
CA PHE A 63 -9.86 11.22 -11.39
C PHE A 63 -9.51 11.47 -9.92
N HIS A 64 -8.23 11.40 -9.56
CA HIS A 64 -7.74 11.60 -8.20
C HIS A 64 -6.32 12.17 -8.23
N ASP A 65 -5.87 12.69 -7.10
CA ASP A 65 -4.52 13.26 -6.93
C ASP A 65 -3.48 12.28 -6.37
N ILE A 66 -3.87 11.03 -6.13
CA ILE A 66 -2.99 9.99 -5.58
C ILE A 66 -1.75 9.79 -6.47
N SER A 67 -0.58 9.74 -5.84
CA SER A 67 0.68 9.46 -6.50
C SER A 67 1.59 8.59 -5.64
N MET A 68 2.13 7.51 -6.22
CA MET A 68 3.17 6.70 -5.58
C MET A 68 4.45 7.48 -5.26
N PHE A 69 4.64 8.64 -5.90
CA PHE A 69 5.77 9.52 -5.59
C PHE A 69 5.73 10.05 -4.15
N GLU A 70 4.53 10.18 -3.56
CA GLU A 70 4.35 10.66 -2.18
C GLU A 70 5.06 9.79 -1.13
N ILE A 71 5.26 8.51 -1.43
CA ILE A 71 5.86 7.55 -0.51
C ILE A 71 7.20 7.01 -1.01
N LYS A 72 7.74 7.58 -2.09
CA LYS A 72 9.00 7.12 -2.70
C LYS A 72 10.15 7.07 -1.69
N GLU A 73 10.34 8.14 -0.90
CA GLU A 73 11.43 8.22 0.08
C GLU A 73 11.25 7.18 1.21
N VAL A 74 10.01 7.01 1.69
CA VAL A 74 9.64 5.98 2.68
C VAL A 74 9.93 4.58 2.14
N PHE A 75 9.66 4.34 0.86
CA PHE A 75 9.97 3.07 0.19
C PHE A 75 11.46 2.80 0.04
N GLU A 76 12.24 3.82 -0.30
CA GLU A 76 13.71 3.71 -0.37
C GLU A 76 14.26 3.35 1.01
N GLU A 77 13.80 4.02 2.07
CA GLU A 77 14.19 3.72 3.45
C GLU A 77 13.74 2.32 3.90
N LEU A 78 12.53 1.89 3.50
CA LEU A 78 12.01 0.56 3.78
C LEU A 78 12.91 -0.53 3.16
N MET A 79 13.31 -0.35 1.91
CA MET A 79 14.18 -1.31 1.22
C MET A 79 15.55 -1.40 1.90
N ASP A 80 16.11 -0.26 2.30
CA ASP A 80 17.36 -0.21 3.05
C ASP A 80 17.23 -0.91 4.42
N SER A 81 16.18 -0.61 5.19
CA SER A 81 15.94 -1.23 6.51
C SER A 81 15.77 -2.74 6.40
N MET A 82 15.06 -3.22 5.37
CA MET A 82 14.91 -4.64 5.07
C MET A 82 16.25 -5.29 4.70
N GLN A 83 17.05 -4.65 3.85
CA GLN A 83 18.37 -5.14 3.46
C GLN A 83 19.32 -5.28 4.66
N TYR A 84 19.30 -4.30 5.56
CA TYR A 84 20.12 -4.30 6.78
C TYR A 84 19.50 -5.10 7.94
N LYS A 85 18.32 -5.69 7.74
CA LYS A 85 17.56 -6.43 8.76
C LYS A 85 17.26 -5.59 10.01
N ASP A 86 17.10 -4.28 9.83
CA ASP A 86 16.61 -3.39 10.88
C ASP A 86 15.09 -3.56 11.02
N TYR A 87 14.70 -4.58 11.77
CA TYR A 87 13.29 -4.94 11.92
C TYR A 87 12.49 -3.92 12.73
N VAL A 88 13.15 -3.13 13.57
CA VAL A 88 12.47 -2.07 14.34
C VAL A 88 12.07 -0.94 13.39
N LEU A 89 13.03 -0.42 12.62
CA LEU A 89 12.77 0.62 11.63
C LEU A 89 11.80 0.15 10.56
N THR A 90 11.97 -1.08 10.05
CA THR A 90 11.05 -1.65 9.06
C THR A 90 9.61 -1.69 9.56
N ALA A 91 9.40 -2.10 10.82
CA ALA A 91 8.08 -2.10 11.43
C ALA A 91 7.53 -0.67 11.61
N ASP A 92 8.36 0.29 12.03
CA ASP A 92 7.96 1.70 12.18
C ASP A 92 7.52 2.31 10.84
N LEU A 93 8.27 2.07 9.76
CA LEU A 93 7.92 2.55 8.41
C LEU A 93 6.59 1.97 7.93
N PHE A 94 6.35 0.67 8.15
CA PHE A 94 5.05 0.08 7.83
C PHE A 94 3.91 0.67 8.65
N GLU A 95 4.09 0.80 9.97
CA GLU A 95 3.04 1.19 10.91
C GLU A 95 2.68 2.69 10.82
N PHE A 96 3.69 3.55 10.70
CA PHE A 96 3.50 4.99 10.86
C PHE A 96 3.61 5.80 9.57
N GLU A 97 4.19 5.25 8.50
CA GLU A 97 4.36 5.98 7.23
C GLU A 97 3.54 5.35 6.10
N ILE A 98 3.63 4.03 5.91
CA ILE A 98 2.95 3.33 4.81
C ILE A 98 1.47 3.12 5.12
N LEU A 99 1.12 2.59 6.29
CA LEU A 99 -0.28 2.34 6.65
C LEU A 99 -1.16 3.59 6.54
N PRO A 100 -0.79 4.75 7.13
CA PRO A 100 -1.64 5.94 7.04
C PRO A 100 -1.83 6.43 5.61
N LYS A 101 -0.83 6.21 4.74
CA LYS A 101 -0.93 6.56 3.32
C LYS A 101 -1.88 5.65 2.56
N PHE A 102 -1.88 4.36 2.85
CA PHE A 102 -2.85 3.44 2.27
C PHE A 102 -4.27 3.73 2.75
N GLU A 103 -4.46 4.08 4.01
CA GLU A 103 -5.75 4.54 4.55
C GLU A 103 -6.24 5.82 3.86
N GLU A 104 -5.35 6.81 3.68
CA GLU A 104 -5.65 8.05 2.95
C GLU A 104 -6.12 7.76 1.51
N TRP A 105 -5.38 6.93 0.78
CA TRP A 105 -5.70 6.58 -0.60
C TRP A 105 -6.98 5.78 -0.71
N ASN A 106 -7.19 4.78 0.15
CA ASN A 106 -8.42 3.99 0.19
C ASN A 106 -9.64 4.89 0.41
N LYS A 107 -9.54 5.86 1.33
CA LYS A 107 -10.59 6.84 1.59
C LYS A 107 -10.85 7.71 0.36
N LYS A 108 -9.82 8.27 -0.26
CA LYS A 108 -9.95 9.11 -1.46
C LYS A 108 -10.68 8.39 -2.60
N ILE A 109 -10.33 7.12 -2.84
CA ILE A 109 -10.98 6.31 -3.87
C ILE A 109 -12.43 5.97 -3.47
N SER A 110 -12.69 5.66 -2.20
CA SER A 110 -14.03 5.38 -1.71
C SER A 110 -14.96 6.58 -1.89
N ASP A 111 -14.52 7.78 -1.47
CA ASP A 111 -15.27 9.03 -1.64
C ASP A 111 -15.58 9.29 -3.13
N LEU A 112 -14.60 9.05 -4.01
CA LEU A 112 -14.76 9.21 -5.47
C LEU A 112 -15.83 8.26 -6.03
N LEU A 113 -15.89 7.02 -5.56
CA LEU A 113 -16.86 6.01 -5.99
C LEU A 113 -18.26 6.26 -5.45
N GLU A 114 -18.40 6.85 -4.26
CA GLU A 114 -19.71 7.16 -3.64
C GLU A 114 -20.42 8.35 -4.30
N ILE A 115 -19.66 9.31 -4.83
CA ILE A 115 -20.19 10.55 -5.43
C ILE A 115 -20.47 10.38 -6.94
N ASN A 116 -19.94 9.32 -7.55
CA ASN A 116 -19.99 9.11 -9.00
C ASN A 116 -21.31 8.53 -9.53
#